data_AF-A0A351SLA8-F1
#
_entry.id   AF-A0A351SLA8-F1
#
_cell.length_a   1.000
_cell.length_b   1.000
_cell.length_c   1.000
_cell.angle_alpha   90.00
_cell.angle_beta   90.00
_cell.angle_gamma   90.00
#
_symmetry.space_group_name_H-M   'P 1'
#
loop_
_entity.id
_entity.type
_entity.pdbx_description
1 polymer ?
#
loop_
_entity_poly.entity_id
_entity_poly.type
_entity_poly.pdbx_seq_one_letter_code
_entity_poly.pdbx_strand_id
1 'polypeptide(L)' 'TIQDLPAGGALKLTTARYFTASGRSIQAEGVNPDILVDNLRVEAVEKSVISPVNEATLNGHLENTDGKGDLE' A
#
# COMPACT_ATOMS: atom_id res chain seq x y z
N THR A 1 -9.15 -0.07 18.03
CA THR A 1 -10.13 -0.76 18.90
C THR A 1 -11.25 0.18 19.28
N ILE A 2 -12.48 -0.32 19.40
CA ILE A 2 -13.63 0.45 19.89
C ILE A 2 -14.04 -0.16 21.22
N GLN A 3 -14.24 0.68 22.24
CA GLN A 3 -14.68 0.28 23.58
C GLN A 3 -15.99 0.99 23.90
N ASP A 4 -17.01 0.23 24.25
CA ASP A 4 -18.34 0.77 24.52
C ASP A 4 -18.43 1.32 25.96
N LEU A 5 -19.21 2.38 26.12
CA LEU A 5 -19.42 3.06 27.41
C LEU A 5 -20.85 2.79 27.94
N PRO A 6 -21.04 2.71 29.27
CA PRO A 6 -22.32 2.37 29.87
C PRO A 6 -23.49 3.31 29.49
N ALA A 7 -23.20 4.56 29.11
CA ALA A 7 -24.20 5.56 28.73
C ALA A 7 -24.54 5.55 27.21
N GLY A 8 -24.13 4.51 26.48
CA GLY A 8 -24.45 4.34 25.04
C GLY A 8 -23.50 5.05 24.07
N GLY A 9 -22.38 5.60 24.57
CA GLY A 9 -21.29 6.11 23.73
C GLY A 9 -20.21 5.05 23.49
N ALA A 10 -19.21 5.37 22.66
CA ALA A 10 -18.06 4.50 22.45
C ALA A 10 -16.76 5.30 22.30
N LEU A 11 -15.65 4.73 22.75
CA LEU A 11 -14.31 5.29 22.63
C LEU A 11 -13.54 4.54 21.54
N LYS A 12 -13.02 5.27 20.55
CA LYS A 12 -12.11 4.73 19.53
C LYS A 12 -10.67 4.93 19.99
N LEU A 13 -9.94 3.84 20.22
CA LEU A 13 -8.54 3.84 20.64
C LEU A 13 -7.62 3.30 19.54
N THR A 14 -6.49 3.97 19.38
CA THR A 14 -5.33 3.46 18.62
C THR A 14 -4.51 2.58 19.55
N THR A 15 -4.51 1.27 19.30
CA THR A 15 -3.87 0.27 20.20
C THR A 15 -2.52 -0.22 19.71
N ALA A 16 -2.11 0.17 18.51
CA ALA A 16 -0.84 -0.23 17.93
C ALA A 16 -0.32 0.89 17.01
N ARG A 17 0.98 0.89 16.78
CA ARG A 17 1.65 1.71 15.76
C ARG A 17 2.29 0.80 14.72
N TYR A 18 2.26 1.23 13.47
CA TYR A 18 2.98 0.57 12.39
C TYR A 18 4.40 1.12 12.29
N PHE A 19 5.35 0.22 12.09
CA PHE A 19 6.76 0.53 11.92
C PHE A 19 7.29 -0.12 10.64
N THR A 20 8.25 0.53 10.00
CA THR A 20 9.05 -0.09 8.94
C THR A 20 9.92 -1.21 9.50
N ALA A 21 10.45 -2.10 8.66
CA ALA A 21 11.41 -3.13 9.10
C ALA A 21 12.67 -2.53 9.77
N SER A 22 13.00 -1.27 9.43
CA SER A 22 14.07 -0.49 10.07
C SER A 22 13.67 0.16 11.40
N GLY A 23 12.44 -0.06 11.91
CA GLY A 23 11.97 0.44 13.20
C GLY A 23 11.48 1.89 13.20
N ARG A 24 11.33 2.52 12.04
CA ARG A 24 10.80 3.89 11.90
C ARG A 24 9.27 3.87 11.97
N SER A 25 8.65 4.73 12.77
CA SER A 25 7.19 4.81 12.83
C SER A 25 6.65 5.45 11.57
N ILE A 26 5.64 4.83 10.96
CA ILE A 26 4.98 5.37 9.76
C ILE A 26 3.98 6.46 10.13
N GLN A 27 3.46 6.43 11.37
CA GLN A 27 2.48 7.42 11.82
C GLN A 27 3.15 8.78 12.05
N ALA A 28 2.52 9.85 11.58
CA ALA A 28 3.03 11.23 11.49
C ALA A 28 4.17 11.47 10.48
N GLU A 29 5.01 10.48 10.24
CA GLU A 29 6.23 10.62 9.45
C GLU A 29 6.10 10.15 7.98
N GLY A 30 5.07 9.37 7.65
CA GLY A 30 4.83 8.86 6.31
C GLY A 30 5.93 7.91 5.83
N VAL A 31 5.93 7.58 4.54
CA VAL A 31 7.01 6.82 3.88
C VAL A 31 7.70 7.76 2.89
N ASN A 32 9.00 7.99 3.09
CA ASN A 32 9.78 8.76 2.13
C ASN A 32 10.17 7.86 0.95
N PRO A 33 9.78 8.20 -0.29
CA PRO A 33 10.21 7.44 -1.45
C PRO A 33 11.70 7.69 -1.73
N ASP A 34 12.39 6.66 -2.24
CA ASP A 34 13.79 6.81 -2.66
C ASP A 34 13.90 7.69 -3.93
N ILE A 35 12.86 7.68 -4.77
CA ILE A 35 12.78 8.46 -6.00
C ILE A 35 11.50 9.28 -5.97
N LEU A 36 11.65 10.61 -5.88
CA LEU A 36 10.54 11.53 -6.06
C LEU A 36 10.22 11.63 -7.54
N VAL A 37 8.98 11.31 -7.90
CA VAL A 37 8.48 11.43 -9.26
C VAL A 37 7.44 12.55 -9.25
N ASP A 38 7.62 13.54 -10.13
CA ASP A 38 6.64 14.60 -10.30
C ASP A 38 5.33 14.05 -10.84
N ASN A 39 4.22 14.76 -10.60
CA ASN A 39 2.90 14.39 -11.12
C ASN A 39 2.93 14.38 -12.66
N LEU A 40 3.26 13.23 -13.25
CA LEU A 40 3.21 13.03 -14.69
C LEU A 40 1.76 13.10 -15.14
N ARG A 41 1.42 14.15 -15.89
CA ARG A 41 0.21 14.15 -16.70
C ARG A 41 0.40 13.08 -17.77
N VAL A 42 -0.32 11.98 -17.66
CA VAL A 42 -0.36 10.94 -18.69
C VAL A 42 -1.10 11.52 -19.90
N GLU A 43 -0.42 12.32 -20.69
CA GLU A 43 -0.89 12.62 -22.03
C GLU A 43 -0.65 11.37 -22.87
N ALA A 44 -1.62 11.02 -23.71
CA ALA A 44 -1.50 9.92 -24.65
C ALA A 44 -0.41 10.26 -25.68
N VAL A 45 0.84 10.04 -25.30
CA VAL A 45 1.95 9.97 -26.25
C VAL A 45 1.60 8.80 -27.16
N GLU A 46 1.52 9.06 -28.47
CA GLU A 46 1.31 8.03 -29.48
C GLU A 46 2.26 6.86 -29.20
N LYS A 47 1.67 5.79 -28.65
CA LYS A 47 2.24 4.45 -28.44
C LYS A 47 3.77 4.43 -28.35
N SER A 48 4.34 4.99 -27.28
CA SER A 48 5.72 4.65 -26.93
C SER A 48 5.78 3.15 -26.71
N VAL A 49 6.81 2.50 -27.26
CA VAL A 49 7.05 1.05 -27.35
C VAL A 49 7.23 0.37 -25.95
N ILE A 50 6.90 1.08 -24.88
CA ILE A 50 7.11 0.67 -23.50
C ILE A 50 5.79 0.13 -22.95
N SER A 51 5.71 -1.20 -22.84
CA SER A 51 4.62 -1.86 -22.13
C SER A 51 4.45 -1.26 -20.73
N PRO A 52 3.21 -0.97 -20.27
CA PRO A 52 3.00 -0.48 -18.91
C PRO A 52 3.57 -1.50 -17.93
N VAL A 53 4.55 -1.06 -17.13
CA VAL A 53 5.18 -1.91 -16.12
C VAL A 53 4.14 -2.16 -15.03
N ASN A 54 3.82 -3.42 -14.80
CA ASN A 54 2.91 -3.85 -13.74
C ASN A 54 3.71 -4.58 -12.64
N GLU A 55 3.19 -4.61 -11.41
CA GLU A 55 3.89 -5.22 -10.28
C GLU A 55 4.25 -6.69 -10.53
N ALA A 56 3.36 -7.43 -11.21
CA ALA A 56 3.57 -8.83 -11.57
C ALA A 56 4.77 -9.08 -12.52
N THR A 57 5.19 -8.07 -13.31
CA THR A 57 6.34 -8.20 -14.23
C THR A 57 7.68 -7.80 -13.60
N LEU A 58 7.69 -7.33 -12.35
CA LEU A 58 8.92 -6.99 -11.64
C LEU A 58 9.60 -8.22 -11.02
N ASN A 59 10.94 -8.22 -11.06
CA ASN A 59 11.76 -9.21 -10.37
C ASN A 59 11.58 -9.04 -8.86
N GLY A 60 11.10 -10.09 -8.17
CA GLY A 60 10.77 -10.06 -6.75
C GLY A 60 9.34 -9.62 -6.43
N HIS A 61 8.42 -9.68 -7.39
CA HIS A 61 7.00 -9.47 -7.12
C HIS A 61 6.47 -10.43 -6.05
N LEU A 62 5.51 -9.95 -5.26
CA LEU A 62 4.88 -10.75 -4.23
C LEU A 62 3.84 -11.67 -4.89
N GLU A 63 3.98 -12.97 -4.72
CA GLU A 63 2.96 -13.93 -5.13
C GLU A 63 1.75 -13.80 -4.19
N ASN A 64 0.55 -13.68 -4.77
CA ASN A 64 -0.68 -13.66 -4.01
C ASN A 64 -1.01 -15.08 -3.52
N THR A 65 -1.00 -15.30 -2.20
CA THR A 65 -1.23 -16.61 -1.60
C THR A 65 -2.70 -16.98 -1.39
N ASP A 66 -3.66 -16.11 -1.78
CA ASP A 66 -5.09 -16.29 -1.51
C ASP A 66 -5.93 -16.50 -2.78
N GLY A 67 -5.50 -17.41 -3.66
CA GLY A 67 -6.23 -17.82 -4.87
C GLY A 67 -6.41 -19.32 -4.99
N LYS A 68 -7.47 -19.87 -4.37
CA LYS A 68 -7.94 -21.24 -4.62
C LYS A 68 -8.38 -21.39 -6.09
N GLY A 69 -7.65 -22.22 -6.84
CA GLY A 69 -8.20 -23.16 -7.82
C GLY A 69 -8.31 -22.74 -9.30
N ASP A 70 -7.67 -23.57 -10.13
CA ASP A 70 -8.10 -24.07 -11.46
C ASP A 70 -7.82 -23.13 -12.67
N LEU A 71 -7.19 -23.54 -13.79
CA LEU A 71 -7.34 -24.77 -14.59
C LEU A 71 -6.10 -24.98 -15.51
N GLU A 72 -5.38 -26.10 -15.36
CA GLU A 72 -5.09 -27.15 -16.37
C GLU A 72 -4.13 -28.21 -15.78
#